data_AF-A0A2D7S0P7-F1
#
_entry.id   AF-A0A2D7S0P7-F1
#
_cell.length_a   1.000
_cell.length_b   1.000
_cell.length_c   1.000
_cell.angle_alpha   90.00
_cell.angle_beta   90.00
_cell.angle_gamma   90.00
#
_symmetry.space_group_name_H-M   'P 1'
#
loop_
_entity.id
_entity.type
_entity.pdbx_description
1 polymer ?
#
loop_
_entity_poly.entity_id
_entity_poly.type
_entity_poly.pdbx_seq_one_letter_code
_entity_poly.pdbx_strand_id
1 'polypeptide(L)'
;MPKQKDPRLARLGVKGFNKPKRTPNHPTKSHLVLAKCEDGSERTIRFGQQGVRGTGKNPKSAKDKARRKSFKARHAKNIAKGKCSAAYWANLVKW
;
A
#
# COMPACT_ATOMS: atom_id res chain seq x y z
N MET A 1 22.67 8.28 -21.64
CA MET A 1 21.24 8.38 -22.01
C MET A 1 20.40 8.39 -20.74
N PRO A 2 19.39 9.26 -20.58
CA PRO A 2 18.51 9.20 -19.41
C PRO A 2 17.80 7.86 -19.42
N LYS A 3 17.88 7.13 -18.30
CA LYS A 3 17.27 5.82 -18.12
C LYS A 3 15.77 5.95 -18.42
N GLN A 4 15.28 5.31 -19.50
CA GLN A 4 13.86 5.38 -19.85
C GLN A 4 13.01 4.98 -18.64
N LYS A 5 11.97 5.77 -18.35
CA LYS A 5 11.04 5.48 -17.26
C LYS A 5 10.40 4.12 -17.55
N ASP A 6 10.39 3.24 -16.56
CA ASP A 6 9.82 1.90 -16.72
C ASP A 6 8.38 2.00 -17.29
N PRO A 7 8.06 1.31 -18.39
CA PRO A 7 6.77 1.41 -19.07
C PRO A 7 5.60 1.05 -18.15
N ARG A 8 5.83 0.23 -17.11
CA ARG A 8 4.82 -0.12 -16.10
C ARG A 8 4.42 1.09 -15.26
N LEU A 9 5.31 2.06 -15.04
CA LEU A 9 4.97 3.29 -14.30
C LEU A 9 3.92 4.12 -15.04
N ALA A 10 4.09 4.28 -16.35
CA ALA A 10 3.14 4.98 -17.21
C ALA A 10 1.81 4.23 -17.30
N ARG A 11 1.86 2.91 -17.58
CA ARG A 11 0.66 2.06 -17.69
C ARG A 11 -0.17 2.04 -16.41
N LEU A 12 0.49 1.95 -15.26
CA LEU A 12 -0.16 1.96 -13.96
C LEU A 12 -0.48 3.37 -13.48
N GLY A 13 0.04 4.41 -14.14
CA GLY A 13 -0.08 5.82 -13.78
C GLY A 13 0.45 6.16 -12.39
N VAL A 14 1.51 5.48 -11.93
CA VAL A 14 2.18 5.73 -10.65
C VAL A 14 3.38 6.66 -10.86
N LYS A 15 3.66 7.54 -9.89
CA LYS A 15 4.75 8.54 -9.99
C LYS A 15 6.16 7.94 -9.92
N GLY A 16 6.28 6.69 -9.49
CA GLY A 16 7.55 6.00 -9.32
C GLY A 16 7.41 4.72 -8.50
N PHE A 17 8.51 4.00 -8.32
CA PHE A 17 8.57 2.85 -7.43
C PHE A 17 8.32 3.27 -5.98
N ASN A 18 7.66 2.40 -5.21
CA ASN A 18 7.37 2.59 -3.79
C ASN A 18 6.55 3.87 -3.49
N LYS A 19 5.89 4.45 -4.50
CA LYS A 19 5.01 5.63 -4.39
C LYS A 19 3.56 5.20 -4.63
N PRO A 20 2.81 4.85 -3.56
CA PRO A 20 1.43 4.42 -3.70
C PRO A 20 0.54 5.55 -4.21
N LYS A 21 -0.48 5.20 -4.99
CA LYS A 21 -1.54 6.12 -5.43
C LYS A 21 -2.92 5.58 -5.11
N ARG A 22 -3.92 6.46 -5.08
CA ARG A 22 -5.33 6.07 -4.99
C ARG A 22 -5.85 5.59 -6.34
N THR A 23 -6.78 4.65 -6.31
CA THR A 23 -7.43 4.08 -7.49
C THR A 23 -8.95 4.14 -7.32
N PRO A 24 -9.59 5.30 -7.53
CA PRO A 24 -11.03 5.47 -7.27
C PRO A 24 -11.90 4.58 -8.17
N ASN A 25 -11.45 4.30 -9.39
CA ASN A 25 -12.23 3.53 -10.37
C ASN A 25 -11.98 2.01 -10.29
N HIS A 26 -11.18 1.53 -9.33
CA HIS A 26 -10.96 0.09 -9.19
C HIS A 26 -12.05 -0.54 -8.32
N PRO A 27 -12.66 -1.66 -8.73
CA PRO A 27 -13.88 -2.18 -8.11
C PRO A 27 -13.70 -2.53 -6.63
N THR A 28 -12.56 -3.14 -6.27
CA THR A 28 -12.38 -3.73 -4.93
C THR A 28 -11.23 -3.14 -4.10
N LYS A 29 -10.35 -2.35 -4.71
CA LYS A 29 -9.09 -1.91 -4.10
C LYS A 29 -8.96 -0.41 -4.20
N SER A 30 -8.55 0.20 -3.10
CA SER A 30 -8.47 1.66 -2.96
C SER A 30 -7.14 2.25 -3.41
N HIS A 31 -6.07 1.44 -3.43
CA HIS A 31 -4.72 1.90 -3.75
C HIS A 31 -3.96 0.90 -4.63
N LEU A 32 -2.95 1.43 -5.31
CA LEU A 32 -2.00 0.70 -6.14
C LEU A 32 -0.59 1.25 -5.90
N VAL A 33 0.39 0.36 -5.87
CA VAL A 33 1.80 0.71 -5.85
C VAL A 33 2.59 -0.25 -6.73
N LEU A 34 3.55 0.28 -7.48
CA LEU A 34 4.61 -0.54 -8.05
C LEU A 34 5.73 -0.58 -7.01
N ALA A 35 5.79 -1.67 -6.25
CA ALA A 35 6.74 -1.84 -5.16
C ALA A 35 8.04 -2.45 -5.70
N LYS A 36 9.17 -1.91 -5.27
CA LYS A 36 10.47 -2.56 -5.40
C LYS A 36 10.83 -3.17 -4.05
N CYS A 37 10.85 -4.50 -4.03
CA CYS A 37 11.14 -5.33 -2.87
C CYS A 37 12.64 -5.30 -2.57
N GLU A 38 13.03 -5.75 -1.38
CA GLU A 38 14.41 -5.68 -0.90
C GLU A 38 15.34 -6.68 -1.61
N ASP A 39 14.76 -7.77 -2.11
CA ASP A 39 15.40 -8.77 -2.99
C ASP A 39 15.63 -8.25 -4.42
N GLY A 40 15.29 -6.98 -4.70
CA GLY A 40 15.40 -6.38 -6.03
C GLY A 40 14.22 -6.67 -6.96
N SER A 41 13.27 -7.52 -6.54
CA SER A 41 12.08 -7.83 -7.35
C SER A 41 11.10 -6.67 -7.38
N GLU A 42 10.32 -6.58 -8.46
CA GLU A 42 9.34 -5.52 -8.65
C GLU A 42 7.94 -6.10 -8.76
N ARG A 43 7.02 -5.64 -7.90
CA ARG A 43 5.66 -6.15 -7.83
C ARG A 43 4.63 -5.05 -7.92
N THR A 44 3.62 -5.31 -8.75
CA THR A 44 2.43 -4.47 -8.81
C THR A 44 1.46 -4.91 -7.72
N ILE A 45 1.29 -4.09 -6.69
CA ILE A 45 0.50 -4.42 -5.51
C ILE A 45 -0.72 -3.51 -5.43
N ARG A 46 -1.92 -4.10 -5.49
CA ARG A 46 -3.18 -3.41 -5.16
C ARG A 46 -3.57 -3.72 -3.72
N PHE A 47 -3.86 -2.70 -2.92
CA PHE A 47 -4.09 -2.87 -1.49
C PHE A 47 -5.19 -1.95 -0.94
N GLY A 48 -5.70 -2.35 0.23
CA GLY A 48 -6.81 -1.70 0.93
C GLY A 48 -8.14 -1.87 0.22
N GLN A 49 -9.19 -2.21 0.95
CA GLN A 49 -10.54 -2.35 0.40
C GLN A 49 -11.10 -1.00 -0.05
N GLN A 50 -11.84 -1.01 -1.17
CA GLN A 50 -12.53 0.17 -1.66
C GLN A 50 -13.66 0.58 -0.70
N GLY A 51 -13.91 1.88 -0.56
CA GLY A 51 -14.88 2.43 0.40
C GLY A 51 -14.41 2.45 1.86
N VAL A 52 -13.51 1.55 2.25
CA VAL A 52 -13.01 1.49 3.64
C VAL A 52 -11.95 2.57 3.89
N ARG A 53 -12.25 3.49 4.81
CA ARG A 53 -11.27 4.43 5.35
C ARG A 53 -10.61 3.81 6.59
N GLY A 54 -9.30 3.65 6.51
CA GLY A 54 -8.51 3.27 7.67
C GLY A 54 -8.38 4.44 8.63
N THR A 55 -7.71 4.22 9.75
CA THR A 55 -7.56 5.20 10.82
C THR A 55 -6.42 6.20 10.58
N GLY A 56 -5.62 5.97 9.53
CA GLY A 56 -4.45 6.76 9.21
C GLY A 56 -3.30 6.55 10.18
N LYS A 57 -2.18 7.25 9.91
CA LYS A 57 -0.93 7.11 10.67
C LYS A 57 -1.04 7.59 12.12
N ASN A 58 -1.90 8.55 12.40
CA ASN A 58 -2.05 9.18 13.72
C ASN A 58 -3.53 9.21 14.18
N PRO A 59 -4.09 8.08 14.63
CA PRO A 59 -5.46 8.03 15.13
C PRO A 59 -5.60 8.82 16.43
N LYS A 60 -6.56 9.74 16.48
CA LYS A 60 -6.83 10.57 17.66
C LYS A 60 -7.71 9.86 18.69
N SER A 61 -8.73 9.10 18.24
CA SER A 61 -9.68 8.43 19.13
C SER A 61 -9.16 7.10 19.68
N ALA A 62 -9.61 6.71 20.88
CA ALA A 62 -9.32 5.39 21.47
C ALA A 62 -9.82 4.24 20.56
N LYS A 63 -11.01 4.41 19.97
CA LYS A 63 -11.60 3.47 19.01
C LYS A 63 -10.71 3.24 17.80
N ASP A 64 -10.14 4.29 17.23
CA ASP A 64 -9.25 4.18 16.07
C ASP A 64 -7.89 3.59 16.42
N LYS A 65 -7.35 3.89 17.60
CA LYS A 65 -6.15 3.22 18.13
C LYS A 65 -6.38 1.72 18.29
N ALA A 66 -7.54 1.31 18.82
CA ALA A 66 -7.91 -0.10 18.94
C ALA A 66 -8.04 -0.78 17.57
N ARG A 67 -8.75 -0.17 16.61
CA ARG A 67 -8.87 -0.70 15.23
C ARG A 67 -7.51 -0.87 14.56
N ARG A 68 -6.61 0.10 14.72
CA ARG A 68 -5.23 0.03 14.24
C ARG A 68 -4.47 -1.14 14.88
N LYS A 69 -4.57 -1.30 16.20
CA LYS A 69 -3.95 -2.41 16.94
C LYS A 69 -4.46 -3.76 16.43
N SER A 70 -5.78 -3.91 16.26
CA SER A 70 -6.39 -5.13 15.72
C SER A 70 -5.97 -5.41 14.27
N PHE A 71 -5.80 -4.40 13.43
CA PHE A 71 -5.26 -4.59 12.08
C PHE A 71 -3.82 -5.09 12.12
N LYS A 72 -2.95 -4.44 12.89
CA LYS A 72 -1.55 -4.82 13.04
C LYS A 72 -1.39 -6.24 13.60
N ALA A 73 -2.19 -6.61 14.61
CA ALA A 73 -2.17 -7.94 15.18
C ALA A 73 -2.53 -9.03 14.15
N ARG A 74 -3.64 -8.85 13.42
CA ARG A 74 -4.09 -9.85 12.41
C ARG A 74 -3.15 -9.98 11.22
N HIS A 75 -2.42 -8.92 10.87
CA HIS A 75 -1.59 -8.88 9.67
C HIS A 75 -0.08 -8.81 9.96
N ALA A 76 0.36 -8.98 11.21
CA ALA A 76 1.75 -8.84 11.63
C ALA A 76 2.73 -9.63 10.74
N LYS A 77 2.43 -10.91 10.49
CA LYS A 77 3.24 -11.79 9.63
C LYS A 77 3.41 -11.24 8.21
N ASN A 78 2.37 -10.63 7.65
CA ASN A 78 2.42 -10.06 6.30
C ASN A 78 3.02 -8.66 6.28
N ILE A 79 2.94 -7.90 7.37
CA ILE A 79 3.63 -6.60 7.49
C ILE A 79 5.14 -6.83 7.57
N ALA A 80 5.58 -7.87 8.28
CA ALA A 80 6.98 -8.25 8.40
C ALA A 80 7.64 -8.63 7.06
N LYS A 81 6.86 -9.07 6.05
CA LYS A 81 7.34 -9.32 4.68
C LYS A 81 7.78 -8.05 3.92
N GLY A 82 7.62 -6.87 4.51
CA GLY A 82 8.11 -5.61 3.95
C GLY A 82 7.38 -5.16 2.68
N LYS A 83 8.09 -4.40 1.83
CA LYS A 83 7.54 -3.72 0.65
C LYS A 83 6.88 -4.65 -0.36
N CYS A 84 7.18 -5.95 -0.31
CA CYS A 84 6.58 -6.95 -1.18
C CYS A 84 5.15 -7.38 -0.79
N SER A 85 4.60 -6.81 0.29
CA SER A 85 3.32 -7.20 0.86
C SER A 85 2.25 -6.12 0.80
N ALA A 86 1.04 -6.50 0.40
CA ALA A 86 -0.13 -5.62 0.43
C ALA A 86 -0.47 -5.14 1.87
N ALA A 87 -0.20 -5.97 2.88
CA ALA A 87 -0.46 -5.60 4.27
C ALA A 87 0.50 -4.52 4.77
N TYR A 88 1.77 -4.57 4.33
CA TYR A 88 2.76 -3.53 4.64
C TYR A 88 2.31 -2.17 4.10
N TRP A 89 1.89 -2.12 2.82
CA TRP A 89 1.41 -0.88 2.21
C TRP A 89 0.11 -0.38 2.83
N ALA A 90 -0.82 -1.29 3.15
CA ALA A 90 -2.03 -0.93 3.87
C ALA A 90 -1.70 -0.37 5.27
N ASN A 91 -0.76 -0.96 5.99
CA ASN A 91 -0.30 -0.46 7.29
C ASN A 91 0.36 0.92 7.18
N LEU A 92 1.14 1.16 6.13
CA LEU A 92 1.85 2.44 5.96
C LEU A 92 0.91 3.59 5.56
N VAL A 93 -0.09 3.30 4.72
CA VAL A 93 -0.94 4.34 4.09
C VAL A 93 -2.29 4.49 4.78
N LYS A 94 -2.88 3.40 5.28
CA LYS A 94 -4.26 3.40 5.81
C LYS A 94 -4.34 3.20 7.32
N TRP A 95 -3.37 2.55 7.95
CA TRP A 95 -3.35 2.26 9.38
C TRP A 95 -2.08 2.83 10.04
#